data_AF-A0A815KND4-F1
#
_entry.id   AF-A0A815KND4-F1
#
_cell.length_a   1.000
_cell.length_b   1.000
_cell.length_c   1.000
_cell.angle_alpha   90.00
_cell.angle_beta   90.00
_cell.angle_gamma   90.00
#
_symmetry.space_group_name_H-M   'P 1'
#
loop_
_entity.id
_entity.type
_entity.pdbx_description
1 polymer ?
#
loop_
_entity_poly.entity_id
_entity_poly.type
_entity_poly.pdbx_seq_one_letter_code
_entity_poly.pdbx_strand_id
1 'polypeptide(L)'
;MTENQDDDELMFDAISNDDQAVQDMLISVFAYWKLLLKRFTDYAALSVRAGCVFDVCPSIKARLREVPQEQPDFIDFYLAEDSSVRTRRKQLQQTKERLEKVYAILGGGGVNLTSSSKDMVEDPMEIIDSSSMTLEQLEQE
;
A
#
# COMPACT_ATOMS: atom_id res chain seq x y z
N MET A 1 8.23 -55.06 63.42
CA MET A 1 9.12 -54.07 62.77
C MET A 1 8.58 -53.84 61.37
N THR A 2 7.50 -53.08 61.25
CA THR A 2 6.80 -52.81 59.98
C THR A 2 6.28 -51.37 59.90
N GLU A 3 6.54 -50.52 60.91
CA GLU A 3 6.02 -49.14 60.96
C GLU A 3 6.87 -48.13 60.16
N ASN A 4 8.06 -48.50 59.67
CA ASN A 4 8.92 -47.56 58.95
C ASN A 4 8.77 -47.60 57.41
N GLN A 5 7.98 -48.53 56.85
CA GLN A 5 7.84 -48.64 55.39
C GLN A 5 6.71 -47.76 54.83
N ASP A 6 5.62 -47.59 55.58
CA ASP A 6 4.46 -46.81 55.14
C ASP A 6 4.74 -45.29 55.16
N ASP A 7 5.55 -44.83 56.11
CA ASP A 7 5.95 -43.41 56.23
C ASP A 7 6.91 -42.98 55.10
N ASP A 8 7.80 -43.87 54.67
CA ASP A 8 8.74 -43.61 53.56
C ASP A 8 8.00 -43.57 52.20
N GLU A 9 6.97 -44.38 52.01
CA GLU A 9 6.15 -44.41 50.79
C GLU A 9 5.27 -43.15 50.67
N LEU A 10 4.65 -42.70 51.78
CA LEU A 10 3.90 -41.44 51.82
C LEU A 10 4.78 -40.20 51.63
N MET A 11 6.00 -40.21 52.17
CA MET A 11 6.95 -39.11 51.98
C MET A 11 7.44 -39.05 50.53
N PHE A 12 7.68 -40.20 49.89
CA PHE A 12 8.11 -40.27 48.49
C PHE A 12 7.00 -39.82 47.52
N ASP A 13 5.76 -40.23 47.75
CA ASP A 13 4.60 -39.78 46.97
C ASP A 13 4.32 -38.28 47.14
N ALA A 14 4.49 -37.73 48.36
CA ALA A 14 4.35 -36.31 48.62
C ALA A 14 5.43 -35.49 47.87
N ILE A 15 6.69 -35.93 47.91
CA ILE A 15 7.79 -35.29 47.17
C ILE A 15 7.56 -35.38 45.66
N SER A 16 7.10 -36.54 45.16
CA SER A 16 6.79 -36.73 43.73
C SER A 16 5.61 -35.87 43.23
N ASN A 17 4.61 -35.65 44.07
CA ASN A 17 3.44 -34.83 43.72
C ASN A 17 3.77 -33.33 43.76
N ASP A 18 4.62 -32.91 44.71
CA ASP A 18 5.12 -31.52 44.77
C ASP A 18 6.01 -31.20 43.56
N ASP A 19 6.88 -32.12 43.14
CA ASP A 19 7.69 -31.96 41.92
C ASP A 19 6.83 -31.84 40.66
N GLN A 20 5.75 -32.62 40.57
CA GLN A 20 4.78 -32.52 39.47
C GLN A 20 4.02 -31.18 39.49
N ALA A 21 3.60 -30.72 40.67
CA ALA A 21 2.94 -29.43 40.83
C ALA A 21 3.84 -28.24 40.43
N VAL A 22 5.14 -28.32 40.76
CA VAL A 22 6.15 -27.33 40.33
C VAL A 22 6.31 -27.34 38.81
N GLN A 23 6.35 -28.51 38.17
CA GLN A 23 6.42 -28.60 36.71
C GLN A 23 5.18 -28.02 36.03
N ASP A 24 3.99 -28.31 36.52
CA ASP A 24 2.73 -27.76 35.99
C ASP A 24 2.66 -26.23 36.16
N MET A 25 3.17 -25.72 37.28
CA MET A 25 3.31 -24.29 37.52
C MET A 25 4.29 -23.64 36.53
N LEU A 26 5.44 -24.27 36.27
CA LEU A 26 6.42 -23.79 35.29
C LEU A 26 5.84 -23.75 33.87
N ILE A 27 5.10 -24.79 33.47
CA ILE A 27 4.41 -24.84 32.18
C ILE A 27 3.41 -23.69 32.07
N SER A 28 2.64 -23.44 33.13
CA SER A 28 1.66 -22.36 33.18
C SER A 28 2.30 -20.98 33.06
N VAL A 29 3.41 -20.74 33.77
CA VAL A 29 4.19 -19.50 33.67
C VAL A 29 4.73 -19.31 32.26
N PHE A 30 5.25 -20.37 31.64
CA PHE A 30 5.79 -20.30 30.29
C PHE A 30 4.70 -20.05 29.23
N ALA A 31 3.53 -20.67 29.39
CA ALA A 31 2.38 -20.41 28.54
C ALA A 31 1.90 -18.96 28.65
N TYR A 32 1.82 -18.43 29.88
CA TYR A 32 1.47 -17.04 30.12
C TYR A 32 2.49 -16.08 29.51
N TRP A 33 3.79 -16.36 29.66
CA TRP A 33 4.86 -15.57 29.06
C TRP A 33 4.76 -15.51 27.53
N LYS A 34 4.49 -16.65 26.88
CA LYS A 34 4.28 -16.70 25.42
C LYS A 34 3.09 -15.84 24.98
N LEU A 35 2.00 -15.87 25.73
CA LEU A 35 0.82 -15.06 25.45
C LEU A 35 1.12 -13.57 25.62
N LEU A 36 1.82 -13.20 26.69
CA LEU A 36 2.26 -11.83 26.94
C LEU A 36 3.16 -11.32 25.80
N LEU A 37 4.13 -12.12 25.38
CA LEU A 37 5.05 -11.76 24.31
C LEU A 37 4.30 -11.51 22.99
N LYS A 38 3.36 -12.39 22.64
CA LYS A 38 2.53 -12.21 21.43
C LYS A 38 1.75 -10.90 21.49
N ARG A 39 1.08 -10.62 22.61
CA ARG A 39 0.34 -9.37 22.81
C ARG A 39 1.25 -8.16 22.74
N PHE A 40 2.43 -8.23 23.36
CA PHE A 40 3.39 -7.14 23.34
C PHE A 40 3.86 -6.82 21.92
N THR A 41 4.19 -7.84 21.11
CA THR A 41 4.58 -7.65 19.71
C THR A 41 3.45 -7.00 18.90
N ASP A 42 2.21 -7.44 19.07
CA ASP A 42 1.05 -6.86 18.39
C ASP A 42 0.84 -5.38 18.79
N TYR A 43 0.92 -5.08 20.09
CA TYR A 43 0.78 -3.71 20.59
C TYR A 43 1.92 -2.81 20.14
N ALA A 44 3.17 -3.29 20.14
CA ALA A 44 4.32 -2.54 19.67
C ALA A 44 4.16 -2.19 18.18
N ALA A 45 3.77 -3.16 17.35
CA ALA A 45 3.52 -2.93 15.93
C ALA A 45 2.38 -1.92 15.70
N LEU A 46 1.28 -2.04 16.46
CA LEU A 46 0.16 -1.10 16.38
C LEU A 46 0.59 0.32 16.79
N SER A 47 1.39 0.43 17.85
CA SER A 47 1.85 1.71 18.39
C SER A 47 2.78 2.43 17.43
N VAL A 48 3.71 1.69 16.80
CA VAL A 48 4.59 2.23 15.75
C VAL A 48 3.76 2.69 14.55
N ARG A 49 2.82 1.88 14.07
CA ARG A 49 1.95 2.27 12.95
C ARG A 49 1.13 3.51 13.30
N ALA A 50 0.56 3.56 14.50
CA ALA A 50 -0.20 4.70 14.97
C ALA A 50 0.66 5.98 15.01
N GLY A 51 1.87 5.93 15.57
CA GLY A 51 2.80 7.06 15.58
C GLY A 51 3.17 7.53 14.17
N CYS A 52 3.45 6.61 13.24
CA CYS A 52 3.69 6.99 11.84
C CYS A 52 2.49 7.68 11.19
N VAL A 53 1.28 7.16 11.40
CA VAL A 53 0.06 7.69 10.75
C VAL A 53 -0.42 8.99 11.38
N PHE A 54 -0.37 9.11 12.71
CA PHE A 54 -0.92 10.26 13.43
C PHE A 54 0.09 11.39 13.63
N ASP A 55 1.38 11.10 13.75
CA ASP A 55 2.39 12.14 13.99
C ASP A 55 3.17 12.45 12.71
N VAL A 56 3.74 11.43 12.06
CA VAL A 56 4.67 11.63 10.94
C VAL A 56 3.95 12.09 9.68
N CYS A 57 2.87 11.40 9.27
CA CYS A 57 2.15 11.76 8.04
C CYS A 57 1.59 13.20 8.07
N PRO A 58 0.94 13.67 9.15
CA PRO A 58 0.48 15.05 9.22
C PRO A 58 1.64 16.05 9.25
N SER A 59 2.73 15.74 9.94
CA SER A 59 3.93 16.59 9.97
C SER A 59 4.57 16.76 8.59
N ILE A 60 4.72 15.66 7.84
CA ILE A 60 5.22 15.71 6.46
C ILE A 60 4.28 16.55 5.59
N LYS A 61 2.96 16.33 5.70
CA LYS A 61 1.97 17.07 4.92
C LYS A 61 1.98 18.57 5.25
N ALA A 62 2.16 18.94 6.51
CA ALA A 62 2.32 20.33 6.93
C ALA A 62 3.59 20.93 6.31
N ARG A 63 4.74 20.24 6.46
CA ARG A 63 6.02 20.70 5.92
C ARG A 63 5.99 20.88 4.40
N LEU A 64 5.42 19.92 3.66
CA LEU A 64 5.30 20.00 2.20
C LEU A 64 4.44 21.19 1.73
N ARG A 65 3.47 21.64 2.54
CA ARG A 65 2.67 22.85 2.24
C ARG A 65 3.45 24.13 2.46
N GLU A 66 4.44 24.11 3.35
CA GLU A 66 5.29 25.27 3.65
C GLU A 66 6.41 25.46 2.62
N VAL A 67 6.88 24.37 1.99
CA VAL A 67 8.00 24.43 1.02
C VAL A 67 7.81 25.50 -0.08
N PRO A 68 6.65 25.62 -0.75
CA PRO A 68 6.45 26.68 -1.75
C PRO A 68 6.45 28.10 -1.16
N GLN A 69 6.11 28.25 0.13
CA GLN A 69 6.12 29.56 0.79
C GLN A 69 7.53 29.98 1.22
N GLU A 70 8.34 29.03 1.67
CA GLU A 70 9.73 29.26 2.09
C GLU A 70 10.68 29.46 0.90
N GLN A 71 10.39 28.81 -0.24
CA GLN A 71 11.26 28.79 -1.43
C GLN A 71 10.48 29.10 -2.72
N PRO A 72 9.94 30.33 -2.85
CA PRO A 72 9.12 30.71 -4.00
C PRO A 72 9.89 30.66 -5.32
N ASP A 73 11.18 30.98 -5.30
CA ASP A 73 12.03 31.06 -6.50
C ASP A 73 12.23 29.71 -7.19
N PHE A 74 12.01 28.60 -6.48
CA PHE A 74 12.18 27.25 -7.01
C PHE A 74 10.86 26.61 -7.44
N ILE A 75 9.72 27.28 -7.26
CA ILE A 75 8.41 26.73 -7.63
C ILE A 75 8.37 26.38 -9.12
N ASP A 76 8.84 27.28 -9.98
CA ASP A 76 8.85 27.08 -11.43
C ASP A 76 9.76 25.90 -11.83
N PHE A 77 10.84 25.67 -11.09
CA PHE A 77 11.71 24.51 -11.28
C PHE A 77 11.03 23.21 -10.84
N TYR A 78 10.40 23.19 -9.67
CA TYR A 78 9.70 21.99 -9.17
C TYR A 78 8.43 21.65 -9.98
N LEU A 79 7.79 22.65 -10.59
CA LEU A 79 6.62 22.46 -11.46
C LEU A 79 6.99 22.33 -12.94
N ALA A 80 8.28 22.40 -13.29
CA ALA A 80 8.72 22.26 -14.67
C ALA A 80 8.36 20.86 -15.19
N GLU A 81 7.47 20.84 -16.18
CA GLU A 81 7.07 19.59 -16.82
C GLU A 81 8.24 18.99 -17.62
N ASP A 82 8.42 17.67 -17.49
CA ASP A 82 9.36 16.92 -18.32
C ASP A 82 9.05 17.08 -19.82
N SER A 83 10.12 17.22 -20.60
CA SER A 83 10.13 17.33 -22.06
C SER A 83 9.33 16.22 -22.77
N SER A 84 9.40 15.00 -22.24
CA SER A 84 8.69 13.82 -22.77
C SER A 84 7.17 13.99 -22.67
N VAL A 85 6.69 14.36 -21.47
CA VAL A 85 5.26 14.58 -21.17
C VAL A 85 4.73 15.78 -21.96
N ARG A 86 5.51 16.86 -22.05
CA ARG A 86 5.16 18.04 -22.85
C ARG A 86 4.95 17.70 -24.33
N THR A 87 5.83 16.88 -24.89
CA THR A 87 5.74 16.46 -26.30
C THR A 87 4.54 15.56 -26.55
N ARG A 88 4.33 14.56 -25.68
CA ARG A 88 3.16 13.68 -25.74
C ARG A 88 1.85 14.46 -25.63
N ARG A 89 1.77 15.43 -24.70
CA ARG A 89 0.60 16.31 -24.55
C ARG A 89 0.32 17.08 -25.84
N LYS A 90 1.34 17.66 -26.49
CA LYS A 90 1.18 18.38 -27.76
C LYS A 90 0.68 17.47 -28.87
N GLN A 91 1.21 16.25 -28.99
CA GLN A 91 0.76 15.27 -29.98
C GLN A 91 -0.72 14.93 -29.76
N LEU A 92 -1.12 14.60 -28.53
CA LEU A 92 -2.51 14.30 -28.20
C LEU A 92 -3.43 15.48 -28.48
N GLN A 93 -3.02 16.69 -28.14
CA GLN A 93 -3.78 17.91 -28.43
C GLN A 93 -3.98 18.11 -29.94
N GLN A 94 -2.93 17.93 -30.74
CA GLN A 94 -3.03 17.97 -32.20
C GLN A 94 -3.93 16.86 -32.75
N THR A 95 -3.88 15.67 -32.17
CA THR A 95 -4.73 14.55 -32.61
C THR A 95 -6.19 14.86 -32.31
N LYS A 96 -6.48 15.35 -31.09
CA LYS A 96 -7.82 15.80 -30.68
C LYS A 96 -8.37 16.85 -31.64
N GLU A 97 -7.60 17.89 -31.93
CA GLU A 97 -8.03 18.96 -32.86
C GLU A 97 -8.31 18.45 -34.28
N ARG A 98 -7.53 17.46 -34.76
CA ARG A 98 -7.79 16.81 -36.04
C ARG A 98 -9.08 16.00 -36.00
N LEU A 99 -9.31 15.23 -34.93
CA LEU A 99 -10.52 14.44 -34.75
C LEU A 99 -11.77 15.34 -34.67
N GLU A 100 -11.71 16.46 -33.95
CA GLU A 100 -12.81 17.42 -33.86
C GLU A 100 -13.16 18.01 -35.24
N LYS A 101 -12.15 18.33 -36.05
CA LYS A 101 -12.37 18.80 -37.42
C LYS A 101 -12.99 17.72 -38.30
N VAL A 102 -12.49 16.49 -38.22
CA VAL A 102 -13.05 15.34 -38.94
C VAL A 102 -14.50 15.10 -38.54
N TYR A 103 -14.80 15.12 -37.24
CA TYR A 103 -16.16 15.00 -36.71
C TYR A 103 -17.09 16.11 -37.22
N ALA A 104 -16.62 17.36 -37.25
CA ALA A 104 -17.39 18.47 -37.81
C ALA A 104 -17.67 18.29 -39.32
N ILE A 105 -16.70 17.77 -40.09
CA ILE A 105 -16.82 17.51 -41.53
C ILE A 105 -17.76 16.33 -41.82
N LEU A 106 -17.70 15.27 -41.02
CA LEU A 106 -18.61 14.11 -41.10
C LEU A 106 -20.05 14.46 -40.69
N GLY A 107 -20.31 15.74 -40.37
CA GLY A 107 -21.62 16.24 -40.01
C GLY A 107 -21.93 15.89 -38.57
N GLY A 108 -21.47 16.72 -37.62
CA GLY A 108 -21.92 16.74 -36.22
C GLY A 108 -23.43 17.04 -36.12
N GLY A 109 -24.23 16.13 -36.65
CA GLY A 109 -25.58 16.33 -37.13
C GLY A 109 -26.24 14.97 -37.35
N GLY A 110 -26.35 14.19 -36.29
CA GLY A 110 -27.50 13.31 -36.16
C GLY A 110 -28.72 14.20 -35.96
N VAL A 111 -29.50 14.41 -37.03
CA VAL A 111 -30.92 14.76 -36.95
C VAL A 111 -31.54 13.93 -35.82
N ASN A 112 -32.14 14.56 -34.80
CA ASN A 112 -33.01 13.95 -33.79
C ASN A 112 -32.74 12.47 -33.43
N LEU A 113 -31.92 12.20 -32.40
CA LEU A 113 -32.09 10.98 -31.60
C LEU A 113 -32.19 11.33 -30.12
N THR A 114 -33.41 11.66 -29.73
CA THR A 114 -33.90 11.35 -28.38
C THR A 114 -33.77 9.86 -28.13
N SER A 115 -33.34 9.52 -26.92
CA SER A 115 -33.46 8.23 -26.21
C SER A 115 -32.42 7.13 -26.46
N SER A 116 -31.90 6.63 -25.33
CA SER A 116 -31.21 5.34 -25.11
C SER A 116 -29.76 5.29 -25.59
N SER A 117 -28.73 4.96 -24.81
CA SER A 117 -28.61 4.30 -23.50
C SER A 117 -27.27 4.80 -22.89
N LYS A 118 -27.23 5.29 -21.65
CA LYS A 118 -26.74 4.55 -20.47
C LYS A 118 -25.94 3.27 -20.75
N ASP A 119 -24.77 3.20 -20.08
CA ASP A 119 -23.86 2.04 -19.97
C ASP A 119 -22.99 1.83 -21.23
N MET A 120 -21.66 1.81 -21.21
CA MET A 120 -20.78 1.15 -20.25
C MET A 120 -19.45 1.91 -20.04
N VAL A 121 -19.03 1.90 -18.78
CA VAL A 121 -17.64 2.09 -18.34
C VAL A 121 -16.83 0.88 -18.82
N GLU A 122 -15.74 1.09 -19.53
CA GLU A 122 -14.61 0.15 -19.55
C GLU A 122 -13.34 0.88 -19.99
N ASP A 123 -12.43 1.02 -19.02
CA ASP A 123 -11.02 1.38 -19.19
C ASP A 123 -10.31 0.23 -19.94
N PRO A 124 -9.52 0.48 -20.99
CA PRO A 124 -8.45 -0.43 -21.37
C PRO A 124 -7.10 0.20 -21.02
N MET A 125 -6.64 -0.22 -19.84
CA MET A 125 -5.24 -0.25 -19.45
C MET A 125 -4.45 -1.16 -20.42
N GLU A 126 -3.27 -0.69 -20.83
CA GLU A 126 -2.13 -1.46 -21.37
C GLU A 126 -2.32 -2.32 -22.64
N ILE A 127 -1.77 -1.81 -23.75
CA ILE A 127 -0.92 -2.63 -24.63
C ILE A 127 0.39 -1.85 -24.85
N ILE A 128 1.43 -2.29 -24.14
CA ILE A 128 2.82 -2.07 -24.54
C ILE A 128 3.05 -3.02 -25.70
N ASP A 129 3.22 -2.49 -26.91
CA ASP A 129 3.92 -3.23 -27.96
C ASP A 129 5.12 -2.41 -28.44
N SER A 130 6.25 -3.10 -28.43
CA SER A 130 7.59 -2.56 -28.57
C SER A 130 8.02 -2.65 -30.03
N SER A 131 7.47 -1.81 -30.91
CA SER A 131 8.08 -1.56 -32.23
C SER A 131 7.35 -0.44 -32.98
N SER A 132 7.86 0.78 -32.93
CA SER A 132 7.52 1.77 -33.96
C SER A 132 8.78 2.54 -34.32
N MET A 133 9.45 2.12 -35.41
CA MET A 133 10.46 2.93 -36.07
C MET A 133 9.84 4.30 -36.40
N THR A 134 10.54 5.38 -36.08
CA THR A 134 10.13 6.73 -36.46
C THR A 134 10.29 6.91 -37.96
N LEU A 135 9.43 7.72 -38.58
CA LEU A 135 9.40 7.99 -40.01
C LEU A 135 10.75 8.52 -40.55
N GLU A 136 11.60 9.04 -39.67
CA GLU A 136 12.97 9.52 -39.93
C GLU A 136 13.96 8.38 -40.26
N GLN A 137 13.68 7.13 -39.86
CA GLN A 137 14.56 5.99 -40.14
C GLN A 137 14.33 5.34 -41.51
N LEU A 138 13.27 5.72 -42.23
CA LEU A 138 12.95 5.23 -43.59
C LEU A 138 13.49 6.13 -44.71
N GLU A 139 13.98 7.33 -44.40
CA GLU A 139 14.56 8.27 -45.38
C GLU A 139 16.09 8.09 -45.57
N GLN A 140 16.71 7.09 -44.93
CA GLN A 140 18.16 6.84 -45.00
C GLN A 140 18.56 5.49 -45.66
N GLU A 141 17.64 4.79 -46.33
CA GLU A 141 17.98 3.73 -47.29
C GLU A 141 17.81 4.19 -48.75
#